data_AF-A0A3P1VT89-F1
#
_entry.id   AF-A0A3P1VT89-F1
#
_cell.length_a   1.000
_cell.length_b   1.000
_cell.length_c   1.000
_cell.angle_alpha   90.00
_cell.angle_beta   90.00
_cell.angle_gamma   90.00
#
_symmetry.space_group_name_H-M   'P 1'
#
loop_
_entity.id
_entity.type
_entity.pdbx_description
1 polymer ?
#
loop_
_entity_poly.entity_id
_entity_poly.type
_entity_poly.pdbx_seq_one_letter_code
_entity_poly.pdbx_strand_id
1 'polypeptide(L)'
;MILFKEKYRKKPLKYDISYATNIILLKGQKLKREGKYEEAQKIYDFILDYDGASGILYIAMAKNLACNMEYDNAIFLFQLANQACLDENRIQDENCLYHIQQLTNRESMGKENFLRYMKSIAGNPNYKFPY
;
A
#
# COMPACT_ATOMS: atom_id res chain seq x y z
N MET A 1 15.10 -2.39 5.23
CA MET A 1 14.77 -3.84 5.33
C MET A 1 13.76 -4.19 4.25
N ILE A 2 13.82 -5.37 3.65
CA ILE A 2 12.82 -5.80 2.64
C ILE A 2 11.57 -6.31 3.37
N LEU A 3 10.42 -5.68 3.13
CA LEU A 3 9.13 -6.04 3.72
C LEU A 3 8.30 -6.91 2.79
N PHE A 4 8.50 -6.82 1.48
CA PHE A 4 7.78 -7.64 0.50
C PHE A 4 8.10 -9.13 0.68
N LYS A 5 7.07 -9.97 0.60
CA LYS A 5 7.17 -11.43 0.68
C LYS A 5 6.48 -12.06 -0.52
N GLU A 6 7.02 -13.17 -1.00
CA GLU A 6 6.46 -13.91 -2.15
C GLU A 6 4.98 -14.31 -1.95
N LYS A 7 4.55 -14.53 -0.70
CA LYS A 7 3.15 -14.83 -0.38
C LYS A 7 2.15 -13.73 -0.80
N TYR A 8 2.62 -12.48 -1.00
CA TYR A 8 1.78 -11.35 -1.41
C TYR A 8 1.45 -11.35 -2.90
N ARG A 9 2.08 -12.21 -3.72
CA ARG A 9 1.84 -12.27 -5.18
C ARG A 9 0.48 -12.85 -5.58
N LYS A 10 -0.32 -13.29 -4.62
CA LYS A 10 -1.64 -13.85 -4.86
C LYS A 10 -2.62 -12.74 -5.21
N LYS A 11 -3.35 -12.89 -6.33
CA LYS A 11 -4.46 -11.99 -6.67
C LYS A 11 -5.55 -12.07 -5.58
N PRO A 12 -6.01 -10.94 -5.01
CA PRO A 12 -7.12 -10.94 -4.08
C PRO A 12 -8.41 -11.49 -4.72
N LEU A 13 -9.19 -12.23 -3.95
CA LEU A 13 -10.51 -12.74 -4.40
C LEU A 13 -11.66 -11.78 -4.06
N LYS A 14 -11.38 -10.79 -3.20
CA LYS A 14 -12.31 -9.74 -2.79
C LYS A 14 -11.61 -8.39 -2.84
N TYR A 15 -12.37 -7.33 -3.12
CA TYR A 15 -11.85 -5.98 -3.00
C TYR A 15 -11.96 -5.48 -1.56
N ASP A 16 -13.16 -5.59 -0.99
CA ASP A 16 -13.47 -5.03 0.33
C ASP A 16 -13.01 -5.88 1.53
N ILE A 17 -13.12 -5.29 2.72
CA ILE A 17 -12.84 -5.95 4.00
C ILE A 17 -14.00 -5.77 4.98
N SER A 18 -14.10 -6.68 5.94
CA SER A 18 -15.10 -6.56 7.01
C SER A 18 -14.80 -5.35 7.92
N TYR A 19 -15.84 -4.89 8.63
CA TYR A 19 -15.67 -3.87 9.67
C TYR A 19 -14.61 -4.26 10.71
N ALA A 20 -14.64 -5.52 11.18
CA ALA A 20 -13.69 -6.03 12.17
C ALA A 20 -12.24 -5.99 11.64
N THR A 21 -12.03 -6.38 10.38
CA THR A 21 -10.73 -6.30 9.71
C THR A 21 -10.27 -4.84 9.59
N ASN A 22 -11.18 -3.92 9.26
CA ASN A 22 -10.85 -2.50 9.11
C ASN A 22 -10.34 -1.88 10.42
N ILE A 23 -10.89 -2.27 11.58
CA ILE A 23 -10.38 -1.82 12.89
C ILE A 23 -8.91 -2.20 13.10
N ILE A 24 -8.50 -3.38 12.64
CA ILE A 24 -7.11 -3.84 12.74
C ILE A 24 -6.24 -3.10 11.71
N LEU A 25 -6.73 -2.95 10.48
CA LEU A 25 -6.04 -2.22 9.40
C LEU A 25 -5.66 -0.80 9.82
N LEU A 26 -6.58 -0.09 10.47
CA LEU A 26 -6.37 1.28 10.96
C LEU A 26 -5.19 1.38 11.95
N LYS A 27 -4.92 0.32 12.73
CA LYS A 27 -3.74 0.27 13.62
C LYS A 27 -2.44 0.23 12.80
N GLY A 28 -2.39 -0.60 11.75
CA GLY A 28 -1.26 -0.65 10.83
C GLY A 28 -1.03 0.69 10.12
N GLN A 29 -2.11 1.34 9.66
CA GLN A 29 -2.03 2.65 9.02
C GLN A 29 -1.52 3.75 9.98
N LYS A 30 -1.87 3.67 11.27
CA LYS A 30 -1.33 4.58 12.29
C LYS A 30 0.18 4.40 12.44
N LEU A 31 0.65 3.15 12.59
CA LEU A 31 2.09 2.84 12.66
C LEU A 31 2.85 3.33 11.43
N LYS A 32 2.30 3.13 10.22
CA LYS A 32 2.88 3.66 8.98
C LYS A 32 3.03 5.19 9.02
N ARG A 33 2.00 5.91 9.49
CA ARG A 33 2.06 7.38 9.61
C ARG A 33 3.14 7.82 10.60
N GLU A 34 3.41 7.03 11.64
CA GLU A 34 4.49 7.24 12.59
C GLU A 34 5.89 6.85 12.05
N GLY A 35 5.98 6.33 10.81
CA GLY A 35 7.25 5.87 10.21
C GLY A 35 7.66 4.46 10.62
N LYS A 36 6.82 3.72 11.35
CA LYS A 36 7.05 2.37 11.85
C LYS A 36 6.61 1.33 10.82
N TYR A 37 7.32 1.27 9.70
CA TYR A 37 6.90 0.48 8.52
C TYR A 37 6.95 -1.02 8.76
N GLU A 38 7.91 -1.51 9.54
CA GLU A 38 8.01 -2.93 9.89
C GLU A 38 6.85 -3.37 10.79
N GLU A 39 6.54 -2.59 11.82
CA GLU A 39 5.45 -2.87 12.75
C GLU A 39 4.10 -2.76 12.03
N ALA A 40 3.94 -1.79 11.14
CA ALA A 40 2.78 -1.72 10.25
C ALA A 40 2.67 -2.99 9.38
N GLN A 41 3.78 -3.47 8.83
CA GLN A 41 3.80 -4.68 8.00
C GLN A 41 3.38 -5.92 8.81
N LYS A 42 3.81 -6.06 10.06
CA LYS A 42 3.37 -7.16 10.94
C LYS A 42 1.85 -7.19 11.11
N ILE A 43 1.20 -6.03 11.21
CA ILE A 43 -0.27 -5.94 11.27
C ILE A 43 -0.90 -6.39 9.94
N TYR A 44 -0.35 -5.95 8.80
CA TYR A 44 -0.90 -6.34 7.51
C TYR A 44 -0.72 -7.84 7.22
N ASP A 45 0.41 -8.41 7.65
CA ASP A 45 0.67 -9.85 7.53
C ASP A 45 -0.32 -10.65 8.36
N PHE A 46 -0.63 -10.18 9.57
CA PHE A 46 -1.66 -10.78 10.41
C PHE A 46 -3.04 -10.75 9.73
N ILE A 47 -3.44 -9.60 9.14
CA ILE A 47 -4.71 -9.52 8.40
C ILE A 47 -4.70 -10.48 7.21
N LEU A 48 -3.60 -10.57 6.47
CA LEU A 48 -3.46 -11.47 5.34
C LEU A 48 -3.63 -12.93 5.75
N ASP A 49 -3.04 -13.33 6.87
CA ASP A 49 -3.10 -14.72 7.36
C ASP A 49 -4.48 -15.06 7.96
N TYR A 50 -5.20 -14.07 8.53
CA TYR A 50 -6.50 -14.26 9.17
C TYR A 50 -7.70 -14.10 8.23
N ASP A 51 -7.75 -13.03 7.42
CA ASP A 51 -8.90 -12.66 6.57
C ASP A 51 -8.62 -12.85 5.07
N GLY A 52 -7.39 -13.24 4.72
CA GLY A 52 -6.94 -13.41 3.35
C GLY A 52 -6.61 -12.08 2.66
N ALA A 53 -6.18 -12.19 1.40
CA ALA A 53 -5.87 -11.04 0.56
C ALA A 53 -7.15 -10.30 0.15
N SER A 54 -7.13 -8.97 0.26
CA SER A 54 -8.16 -8.08 -0.27
C SER A 54 -7.54 -6.88 -0.98
N GLY A 55 -8.31 -6.24 -1.85
CA GLY A 55 -7.90 -4.99 -2.51
C GLY A 55 -7.53 -3.90 -1.49
N ILE A 56 -8.39 -3.66 -0.50
CA ILE A 56 -8.16 -2.67 0.56
C ILE A 56 -6.89 -2.97 1.38
N LEU A 57 -6.64 -4.25 1.72
CA LEU A 57 -5.42 -4.65 2.41
C LEU A 57 -4.18 -4.36 1.56
N TYR A 58 -4.21 -4.74 0.28
CA TYR A 58 -3.09 -4.55 -0.63
C TYR A 58 -2.81 -3.08 -0.90
N ILE A 59 -3.82 -2.20 -0.92
CA ILE A 59 -3.63 -0.75 -0.95
C ILE A 59 -2.85 -0.28 0.29
N ALA A 60 -3.20 -0.76 1.48
CA ALA A 60 -2.49 -0.37 2.70
C ALA A 60 -1.04 -0.87 2.72
N MET A 61 -0.80 -2.12 2.30
CA MET A 61 0.52 -2.71 2.16
C MET A 61 1.36 -1.96 1.11
N ALA A 62 0.80 -1.67 -0.07
CA ALA A 62 1.48 -0.93 -1.13
C ALA A 62 1.93 0.46 -0.65
N LYS A 63 1.08 1.18 0.08
CA LYS A 63 1.44 2.46 0.69
C LYS A 63 2.60 2.32 1.70
N ASN A 64 2.62 1.23 2.46
CA ASN A 64 3.71 0.94 3.40
C ASN A 64 5.02 0.64 2.69
N LEU A 65 4.98 -0.22 1.66
CA LEU A 65 6.12 -0.57 0.82
C LEU A 65 6.70 0.66 0.11
N ALA A 66 5.84 1.54 -0.43
CA ALA A 66 6.28 2.79 -1.03
C ALA A 66 7.03 3.67 -0.01
N CYS A 67 6.51 3.80 1.21
CA CYS A 67 7.20 4.55 2.27
C CYS A 67 8.53 3.89 2.71
N ASN A 68 8.66 2.58 2.51
CA ASN A 68 9.89 1.81 2.72
C ASN A 68 10.78 1.73 1.46
N MET A 69 10.50 2.53 0.43
CA MET A 69 11.24 2.59 -0.84
C MET A 69 11.19 1.33 -1.72
N GLU A 70 10.29 0.39 -1.44
CA GLU A 70 10.05 -0.79 -2.27
C GLU A 70 9.04 -0.49 -3.38
N TYR A 71 9.38 0.47 -4.26
CA TYR A 71 8.44 1.09 -5.20
C TYR A 71 7.83 0.10 -6.21
N ASP A 72 8.63 -0.77 -6.80
CA ASP A 72 8.14 -1.70 -7.82
C ASP A 72 7.19 -2.75 -7.20
N ASN A 73 7.48 -3.19 -5.98
CA ASN A 73 6.59 -4.06 -5.20
C ASN A 73 5.31 -3.33 -4.78
N ALA A 74 5.40 -2.03 -4.45
CA ALA A 74 4.21 -1.21 -4.16
C ALA A 74 3.32 -1.06 -5.40
N ILE A 75 3.89 -0.76 -6.57
CA ILE A 75 3.18 -0.69 -7.86
C ILE A 75 2.45 -2.02 -8.12
N PHE A 76 3.15 -3.13 -7.95
CA PHE A 76 2.58 -4.45 -8.17
C PHE A 76 1.37 -4.74 -7.25
N LEU A 77 1.45 -4.39 -5.96
CA LEU A 77 0.30 -4.55 -5.05
C LEU A 77 -0.87 -3.60 -5.39
N PHE A 78 -0.61 -2.37 -5.83
CA PHE A 78 -1.67 -1.49 -6.34
C PHE A 78 -2.34 -2.07 -7.59
N GLN A 79 -1.59 -2.70 -8.49
CA GLN A 79 -2.14 -3.36 -9.68
C GLN A 79 -3.05 -4.52 -9.29
N LEU A 80 -2.63 -5.37 -8.35
CA LEU A 80 -3.47 -6.46 -7.84
C LEU A 80 -4.73 -5.94 -7.13
N ALA A 81 -4.63 -4.87 -6.36
CA ALA A 81 -5.79 -4.25 -5.71
C ALA A 81 -6.78 -3.65 -6.72
N ASN A 82 -6.28 -2.95 -7.74
CA ASN A 82 -7.10 -2.42 -8.82
C ASN A 82 -7.79 -3.54 -9.61
N GLN A 83 -7.10 -4.65 -9.87
CA GLN A 83 -7.71 -5.80 -10.53
C GLN A 83 -8.83 -6.41 -9.69
N ALA A 84 -8.64 -6.51 -8.36
CA ALA A 84 -9.71 -6.97 -7.47
C ALA A 84 -10.93 -6.02 -7.50
N CYS A 85 -10.71 -4.70 -7.55
CA CYS A 85 -11.79 -3.73 -7.69
C CYS A 85 -12.55 -3.93 -9.01
N LEU A 86 -11.84 -4.12 -10.12
CA LEU A 86 -12.45 -4.37 -11.42
C LEU A 86 -13.22 -5.70 -11.46
N ASP A 87 -12.66 -6.75 -10.83
CA ASP A 87 -13.26 -8.08 -10.77
C ASP A 87 -14.56 -8.09 -9.93
N GLU A 88 -14.62 -7.33 -8.83
CA GLU A 88 -15.77 -7.27 -7.91
C GLU A 88 -16.80 -6.19 -8.31
N ASN A 89 -16.32 -4.97 -8.57
CA ASN A 89 -17.15 -3.77 -8.72
C ASN A 89 -17.32 -3.31 -10.18
N ARG A 90 -16.61 -3.95 -11.13
CA ARG A 90 -16.61 -3.57 -12.56
C ARG A 90 -16.12 -2.14 -12.83
N ILE A 91 -15.39 -1.55 -11.89
CA ILE A 91 -14.78 -0.23 -12.00
C ILE A 91 -13.31 -0.29 -11.59
N GLN A 92 -12.50 0.62 -12.12
CA GLN A 92 -11.11 0.77 -11.69
C GLN A 92 -11.04 1.62 -10.41
N ASP A 93 -10.05 1.33 -9.57
CA ASP A 93 -9.75 2.13 -8.39
C ASP A 93 -8.83 3.30 -8.78
N GLU A 94 -9.42 4.49 -8.88
CA GLU A 94 -8.69 5.72 -9.27
C GLU A 94 -7.52 6.03 -8.33
N ASN A 95 -7.62 5.66 -7.05
CA ASN A 95 -6.55 5.87 -6.07
C ASN A 95 -5.35 4.95 -6.35
N CYS A 96 -5.61 3.69 -6.70
CA CYS A 96 -4.58 2.77 -7.18
C CYS A 96 -3.90 3.30 -8.43
N LEU A 97 -4.68 3.72 -9.44
CA LEU A 97 -4.16 4.26 -10.69
C LEU A 97 -3.29 5.50 -10.46
N TYR A 98 -3.76 6.43 -9.62
CA TYR A 98 -2.99 7.60 -9.23
C TYR A 98 -1.64 7.22 -8.60
N HIS A 99 -1.63 6.32 -7.62
CA HIS A 99 -0.38 5.91 -6.98
C HIS A 99 0.57 5.16 -7.92
N ILE A 100 0.05 4.30 -8.80
CA ILE A 100 0.85 3.64 -9.83
C ILE A 100 1.52 4.68 -10.72
N GLN A 101 0.77 5.68 -11.19
CA GLN A 101 1.30 6.75 -12.03
C GLN A 101 2.42 7.54 -11.32
N GLN A 102 2.18 7.96 -10.08
CA GLN A 102 3.17 8.73 -9.32
C GLN A 102 4.47 7.93 -9.09
N LEU A 103 4.36 6.66 -8.71
CA LEU A 103 5.52 5.79 -8.48
C LEU A 103 6.27 5.42 -9.77
N THR A 104 5.55 5.27 -10.88
CA THR A 104 6.15 5.01 -12.20
C THR A 104 6.94 6.23 -12.68
N ASN A 105 6.41 7.43 -12.46
CA ASN A 105 7.03 8.68 -12.88
C ASN A 105 8.04 9.26 -11.87
N ARG A 106 8.41 8.50 -10.84
CA ARG A 106 9.26 8.97 -9.73
C ARG A 106 10.59 9.61 -10.18
N GLU A 107 11.20 9.07 -11.23
CA GLU A 107 12.48 9.55 -11.77
C GLU A 107 12.32 10.83 -12.60
N SER A 108 11.19 10.98 -13.31
CA SER A 108 10.95 12.11 -14.21
C SER A 108 10.33 13.33 -13.51
N MET A 109 9.60 13.14 -12.41
CA MET A 109 8.88 14.24 -11.74
C MET A 109 9.78 15.20 -10.94
N GLY A 110 11.04 14.83 -10.72
CA GLY A 110 12.00 15.58 -9.92
C GLY A 110 11.86 15.31 -8.42
N LYS A 111 13.01 15.37 -7.72
CA LYS A 111 13.14 14.97 -6.31
C LYS A 111 12.17 15.67 -5.36
N GLU A 112 11.94 16.97 -5.55
CA GLU A 112 11.06 17.74 -4.67
C GLU A 112 9.59 17.33 -4.83
N ASN A 113 9.11 17.18 -6.07
CA ASN A 113 7.74 16.75 -6.33
C ASN A 113 7.52 15.32 -5.84
N PHE A 114 8.50 14.43 -6.06
CA PHE A 114 8.41 13.07 -5.54
C PHE A 114 8.38 13.06 -4.01
N LEU A 115 9.19 13.88 -3.33
CA LEU A 115 9.12 14.02 -1.87
C LEU A 115 7.75 14.53 -1.39
N ARG A 116 7.15 15.50 -2.09
CA ARG A 116 5.79 15.99 -1.78
C ARG A 116 4.75 14.88 -1.92
N TYR A 117 4.83 14.09 -2.98
CA TYR A 117 4.01 12.89 -3.16
C TYR A 117 4.26 11.87 -2.03
N MET A 118 5.51 11.61 -1.67
CA MET A 118 5.87 10.67 -0.61
C MET A 118 5.32 11.10 0.76
N LYS A 119 5.33 12.40 1.08
CA LYS A 119 4.67 12.94 2.28
C LYS A 119 3.15 12.71 2.27
N SER A 120 2.53 12.86 1.11
CA SER A 120 1.09 12.62 0.90
C SER A 120 0.73 11.14 1.09
N ILE A 121 1.39 10.22 0.38
CA ILE A 121 1.12 8.77 0.53
C ILE A 121 1.49 8.26 1.93
N ALA A 122 2.51 8.84 2.56
CA ALA A 122 2.87 8.56 3.95
C ALA A 122 1.76 8.98 4.93
N GLY A 123 0.98 10.00 4.60
CA GLY A 123 0.12 10.69 5.56
C GLY A 123 0.94 11.30 6.70
N ASN A 124 2.18 11.67 6.40
CA ASN A 124 3.16 12.18 7.34
C ASN A 124 3.91 13.36 6.68
N PRO A 125 3.61 14.63 7.06
CA PRO A 125 4.25 15.81 6.48
C PRO A 125 5.75 15.89 6.78
N ASN A 126 6.21 15.16 7.81
CA ASN A 126 7.60 15.07 8.23
C ASN A 126 8.32 13.85 7.63
N TYR A 127 7.68 13.12 6.70
CA TYR A 127 8.33 12.01 6.00
C TYR A 127 9.66 12.45 5.40
N LYS A 128 10.67 11.62 5.62
CA LYS A 128 11.98 11.64 4.97
C LYS A 128 12.20 10.24 4.43
N PHE A 129 12.94 10.13 3.33
CA PHE A 129 13.34 8.83 2.81
C PHE A 129 14.09 8.05 3.92
N PRO A 130 13.74 6.78 4.15
CA PRO A 130 14.53 5.89 4.99
C PRO A 130 15.99 5.89 4.52
N TYR A 131 16.91 6.01 5.46
CA TYR A 131 18.36 5.93 5.21
C TYR A 131 18.84 4.50 5.34
#